data_AF-A0A949E1Y9-F1
#
_entry.id   AF-A0A949E1Y9-F1
#
_cell.length_a   1.000
_cell.length_b   1.000
_cell.length_c   1.000
_cell.angle_alpha   90.00
_cell.angle_beta   90.00
_cell.angle_gamma   90.00
#
_symmetry.space_group_name_H-M   'P 1'
#
loop_
_entity.id
_entity.type
_entity.pdbx_description
1 polymer ?
#
loop_
_entity_poly.entity_id
_entity_poly.type
_entity_poly.pdbx_seq_one_letter_code
_entity_poly.pdbx_strand_id
1 'polypeptide(L)'
;MSHKYNCFHIHGDNIVECDRTLRLVELALADQLSSVAGPSGSPVCPSFTFQIRGKNKPWQFTFFPGFGRWKEDILQLVRSRGGNLREAADSIITGVTSDREEPLLAIEYCGALPAGNQAWQRNGRAYSFGCARIPYVYVAEIGGYELDLQRTRKAPRLPNPAVPFSYLSYSLSQETPVIPVFIASPGTGQESRRDYAEIFADSELIRLVRAVLFNEPVCDVVKALNKKVVALVGLRASLCRPERSLSPEEWVEAYQTIEGKATLVEYLLKAKPLAWSKKTSIKSLTPSAKQLMKIASRHAIGMTSRDLPICVVSGDKRSEFSEDVKGLYKKLPEQFMEWLARPVPLTICWVLGFKPRG
;
A
#
# COMPACT_ATOMS: atom_id res chain seq x y z
N MET A 1 -10.58 -4.67 32.63
CA MET A 1 -10.83 -5.27 31.29
C MET A 1 -9.79 -6.36 31.03
N SER A 2 -10.24 -7.62 30.86
CA SER A 2 -9.38 -8.73 30.45
C SER A 2 -8.84 -8.45 29.04
N HIS A 3 -7.53 -8.53 28.85
CA HIS A 3 -6.90 -8.31 27.54
C HIS A 3 -6.83 -9.65 26.82
N LYS A 4 -7.15 -9.64 25.52
CA LYS A 4 -7.31 -10.86 24.71
C LYS A 4 -6.03 -11.71 24.68
N TYR A 5 -4.85 -11.07 24.72
CA TYR A 5 -3.56 -11.72 24.64
C TYR A 5 -2.60 -11.22 25.73
N ASN A 6 -1.76 -12.12 26.23
CA ASN A 6 -0.55 -11.77 27.00
C ASN A 6 0.72 -12.36 26.37
N CYS A 7 0.56 -13.10 25.26
CA CYS A 7 1.65 -13.66 24.48
C CYS A 7 1.47 -13.20 23.03
N PHE A 8 2.54 -12.69 22.46
CA PHE A 8 2.61 -12.16 21.12
C PHE A 8 3.82 -12.76 20.41
N HIS A 9 3.66 -13.11 19.14
CA HIS A 9 4.79 -13.44 18.29
C HIS A 9 5.06 -12.31 17.30
N ILE A 10 6.34 -12.12 16.98
CA ILE A 10 6.78 -11.25 15.89
C ILE A 10 7.45 -12.16 14.87
N HIS A 11 6.72 -12.46 13.80
CA HIS A 11 7.26 -13.15 12.64
C HIS A 11 7.90 -12.11 11.73
N GLY A 12 9.18 -12.26 11.42
CA GLY A 12 9.88 -11.30 10.55
C GLY A 12 10.58 -12.02 9.42
N ASP A 13 10.82 -11.34 8.30
CA ASP A 13 11.62 -11.90 7.20
C ASP A 13 13.02 -12.28 7.67
N ASN A 14 13.54 -11.51 8.62
CA ASN A 14 14.78 -11.79 9.33
C ASN A 14 14.72 -11.24 10.77
N ILE A 15 15.78 -11.47 11.55
CA ILE A 15 15.86 -11.04 12.96
C ILE A 15 15.86 -9.51 13.12
N VAL A 16 16.38 -8.78 12.12
CA VAL A 16 16.43 -7.31 12.15
C VAL A 16 15.02 -6.74 12.01
N GLU A 17 14.19 -7.32 11.15
CA GLU A 17 12.78 -6.90 11.05
C GLU A 17 12.00 -7.24 12.33
N CYS A 18 12.30 -8.36 12.99
CA CYS A 18 11.71 -8.66 14.30
C CYS A 18 12.08 -7.60 15.35
N ASP A 19 13.37 -7.25 15.45
CA ASP A 19 13.86 -6.23 16.38
C ASP A 19 13.26 -4.85 16.07
N ARG A 20 13.23 -4.46 14.78
CA ARG A 20 12.62 -3.21 14.34
C ARG A 20 11.15 -3.11 14.73
N THR A 21 10.39 -4.18 14.57
CA THR A 21 9.00 -4.25 15.01
C THR A 21 8.89 -4.19 16.53
N LEU A 22 9.76 -4.87 17.28
CA LEU A 22 9.78 -4.78 18.74
C LEU A 22 10.06 -3.35 19.22
N ARG A 23 11.00 -2.63 18.61
CA ARG A 23 11.26 -1.21 18.93
C ARG A 23 10.03 -0.34 18.70
N LEU A 24 9.29 -0.59 17.64
CA LEU A 24 8.04 0.11 17.40
C LEU A 24 6.99 -0.22 18.48
N VAL A 25 6.93 -1.47 18.93
CA VAL A 25 6.08 -1.89 20.07
C VAL A 25 6.52 -1.21 21.37
N GLU A 26 7.82 -1.13 21.67
CA GLU A 26 8.35 -0.42 22.84
C GLU A 26 7.92 1.05 22.84
N LEU A 27 8.06 1.74 21.71
CA LEU A 27 7.60 3.13 21.56
C LEU A 27 6.08 3.23 21.72
N ALA A 28 5.33 2.30 21.15
CA ALA A 28 3.87 2.23 21.30
C ALA A 28 3.43 2.05 22.74
N LEU A 29 4.24 1.42 23.59
CA LEU A 29 3.91 1.10 24.98
C LEU A 29 4.68 1.94 26.01
N ALA A 30 5.49 2.91 25.59
CA ALA A 30 6.45 3.60 26.46
C ALA A 30 5.84 4.20 27.75
N ASP A 31 4.65 4.79 27.67
CA ASP A 31 3.91 5.36 28.80
C ASP A 31 3.22 4.32 29.69
N GLN A 32 3.03 3.10 29.18
CA GLN A 32 2.41 1.97 29.87
C GLN A 32 3.43 0.98 30.43
N LEU A 33 4.71 1.10 30.07
CA LEU A 33 5.76 0.20 30.52
C LEU A 33 6.23 0.53 31.94
N SER A 34 6.38 -0.52 32.76
CA SER A 34 7.09 -0.49 34.04
C SER A 34 8.52 -0.96 33.89
N SER A 35 8.74 -2.04 33.13
CA SER A 35 10.06 -2.59 32.83
C SER A 35 10.01 -3.50 31.60
N VAL A 36 11.17 -3.70 30.98
CA VAL A 36 11.40 -4.68 29.92
C VAL A 36 12.55 -5.57 30.34
N ALA A 37 12.40 -6.88 30.19
CA ALA A 37 13.43 -7.88 30.46
C ALA A 37 13.69 -8.75 29.23
N GLY A 38 14.95 -9.12 28.99
CA GLY A 38 15.38 -9.95 27.87
C GLY A 38 16.63 -9.40 27.17
N PRO A 39 17.07 -10.03 26.06
CA PRO A 39 16.49 -11.25 25.49
C PRO A 39 16.67 -12.45 26.42
N SER A 40 15.69 -13.36 26.38
CA SER A 40 15.72 -14.66 27.05
C SER A 40 15.44 -15.76 26.02
N GLY A 41 15.73 -17.02 26.35
CA GLY A 41 15.54 -18.14 25.44
C GLY A 41 16.67 -18.28 24.41
N SER A 42 16.35 -18.86 23.25
CA SER A 42 17.34 -19.20 22.23
C SER A 42 17.72 -17.98 21.37
N PRO A 43 18.99 -17.79 20.98
CA PRO A 43 19.39 -16.70 20.07
C PRO A 43 18.67 -16.71 18.71
N VAL A 44 18.14 -17.86 18.27
CA VAL A 44 17.37 -17.97 17.01
C VAL A 44 15.88 -17.66 17.19
N CYS A 45 15.39 -17.62 18.43
CA CYS A 45 13.99 -17.38 18.80
C CYS A 45 13.94 -16.64 20.15
N PRO A 46 14.53 -15.42 20.24
CA PRO A 46 14.61 -14.70 21.51
C PRO A 46 13.23 -14.24 21.96
N SER A 47 13.06 -14.13 23.28
CA SER A 47 11.85 -13.65 23.92
C SER A 47 12.12 -12.49 24.86
N PHE A 48 11.19 -11.54 24.90
CA PHE A 48 11.23 -10.36 25.75
C PHE A 48 9.96 -10.28 26.60
N THR A 49 10.11 -9.86 27.84
CA THR A 49 9.03 -9.77 28.82
C THR A 49 8.79 -8.31 29.16
N PHE A 50 7.59 -7.84 28.89
CA PHE A 50 7.16 -6.46 29.06
C PHE A 50 6.23 -6.39 30.27
N GLN A 51 6.67 -5.71 31.33
CA GLN A 51 5.81 -5.46 32.48
C GLN A 51 4.96 -4.22 32.21
N ILE A 52 3.66 -4.45 32.00
CA ILE A 52 2.69 -3.38 31.72
C ILE A 52 2.07 -2.88 33.02
N ARG A 53 1.98 -1.56 33.20
CA ARG A 53 1.34 -0.92 34.36
C ARG A 53 -0.11 -1.36 34.49
N GLY A 54 -0.52 -1.68 35.72
CA GLY A 54 -1.88 -2.14 36.01
C GLY A 54 -2.24 -3.52 35.44
N LYS A 55 -1.26 -4.31 34.97
CA LYS A 55 -1.45 -5.70 34.55
C LYS A 55 -0.78 -6.67 35.51
N ASN A 56 -1.51 -7.71 35.88
CA ASN A 56 -1.02 -8.77 36.75
C ASN A 56 -0.11 -9.77 36.02
N LYS A 57 -0.32 -9.94 34.71
CA LYS A 57 0.50 -10.81 33.87
C LYS A 57 1.36 -9.94 32.93
N PRO A 58 2.68 -10.19 32.84
CA PRO A 58 3.50 -9.52 31.86
C PRO A 58 3.11 -9.95 30.46
N TRP A 59 3.43 -9.11 29.49
CA TRP A 59 3.33 -9.46 28.07
C TRP A 59 4.62 -10.10 27.60
N GLN A 60 4.51 -11.20 26.87
CA GLN A 60 5.65 -11.87 26.27
C GLN A 60 5.66 -11.63 24.76
N PHE A 61 6.79 -11.19 24.23
CA PHE A 61 7.04 -11.04 22.80
C PHE A 61 8.14 -12.02 22.39
N THR A 62 7.83 -12.94 21.47
CA THR A 62 8.78 -13.95 20.99
C THR A 62 9.03 -13.79 19.49
N PHE A 63 10.29 -13.86 19.07
CA PHE A 63 10.67 -13.66 17.68
C PHE A 63 10.66 -14.97 16.89
N PHE A 64 10.14 -14.91 15.67
CA PHE A 64 10.15 -15.99 14.69
C PHE A 64 10.75 -15.49 13.37
N PRO A 65 12.09 -15.34 13.29
CA PRO A 65 12.76 -14.85 12.09
C PRO A 65 12.76 -15.88 10.95
N GLY A 66 12.53 -15.42 9.73
CA GLY A 66 12.47 -16.22 8.51
C GLY A 66 11.14 -16.95 8.35
N PHE A 67 10.27 -16.44 7.48
CA PHE A 67 9.00 -17.10 7.15
C PHE A 67 9.21 -18.52 6.58
N GLY A 68 8.30 -19.43 6.93
CA GLY A 68 8.33 -20.83 6.47
C GLY A 68 9.41 -21.71 7.11
N ARG A 69 10.18 -21.20 8.09
CA ARG A 69 11.20 -21.98 8.84
C ARG A 69 10.67 -22.61 10.11
N TRP A 70 9.46 -22.24 10.51
CA TRP A 70 8.85 -22.62 11.78
C TRP A 70 7.75 -23.65 11.55
N LYS A 71 7.46 -24.44 12.59
CA LYS A 71 6.45 -25.51 12.52
C LYS A 71 5.07 -24.98 12.11
N GLU A 72 4.72 -23.81 12.61
CA GLU A 72 3.51 -23.07 12.23
C GLU A 72 3.87 -22.10 11.08
N ASP A 73 3.24 -22.26 9.92
CA ASP A 73 3.39 -21.31 8.80
C ASP A 73 2.35 -20.19 8.93
N ILE A 74 2.75 -19.05 9.51
CA ILE A 74 1.87 -17.90 9.65
C ILE A 74 1.35 -17.39 8.29
N LEU A 75 2.08 -17.59 7.19
CA LEU A 75 1.61 -17.21 5.86
C LEU A 75 0.52 -18.15 5.35
N GLN A 76 0.49 -19.40 5.79
CA GLN A 76 -0.62 -20.29 5.50
C GLN A 76 -1.91 -19.76 6.13
N LEU A 77 -1.83 -19.18 7.33
CA LEU A 77 -2.98 -18.54 7.97
C LEU A 77 -3.45 -17.32 7.17
N VAL A 78 -2.54 -16.46 6.69
CA VAL A 78 -2.88 -15.34 5.79
C VAL A 78 -3.60 -15.85 4.53
N ARG A 79 -3.07 -16.91 3.89
CA ARG A 79 -3.68 -17.50 2.70
C ARG A 79 -5.05 -18.11 2.97
N SER A 80 -5.20 -18.81 4.09
CA SER A 80 -6.48 -19.42 4.49
C SER A 80 -7.59 -18.40 4.74
N ARG A 81 -7.22 -17.15 5.05
CA ARG A 81 -8.15 -16.02 5.23
C ARG A 81 -8.45 -15.26 3.92
N GLY A 82 -7.87 -15.67 2.79
CA GLY A 82 -8.11 -15.05 1.48
C GLY A 82 -6.89 -14.32 0.89
N GLY A 83 -5.73 -14.36 1.55
CA GLY A 83 -4.49 -13.83 0.98
C GLY A 83 -4.06 -14.62 -0.25
N ASN A 84 -3.71 -13.92 -1.34
CA ASN A 84 -3.48 -14.53 -2.65
C ASN A 84 -2.00 -14.61 -3.06
N LEU A 85 -1.14 -13.85 -2.38
CA LEU A 85 0.30 -13.82 -2.68
C LEU A 85 1.10 -14.74 -1.75
N ARG A 86 2.24 -15.19 -2.26
CA ARG A 86 3.19 -16.03 -1.49
C ARG A 86 4.17 -15.18 -0.69
N GLU A 87 4.42 -13.96 -1.16
CA GLU A 87 5.35 -13.02 -0.55
C GLU A 87 4.81 -12.50 0.80
N ALA A 88 5.66 -12.55 1.82
CA ALA A 88 5.39 -12.02 3.15
C ALA A 88 5.65 -10.51 3.23
N ALA A 89 5.00 -9.85 4.19
CA ALA A 89 5.45 -8.54 4.67
C ALA A 89 6.79 -8.71 5.42
N ASP A 90 7.49 -7.61 5.68
CA ASP A 90 8.74 -7.65 6.45
C ASP A 90 8.52 -8.18 7.88
N SER A 91 7.35 -7.91 8.46
CA SER A 91 6.97 -8.44 9.77
C SER A 91 5.45 -8.61 9.93
N ILE A 92 5.06 -9.53 10.83
CA ILE A 92 3.68 -9.78 11.24
C ILE A 92 3.67 -9.95 12.76
N ILE A 93 2.91 -9.10 13.45
CA ILE A 93 2.59 -9.24 14.87
C ILE A 93 1.37 -10.15 14.99
N THR A 94 1.45 -11.16 15.85
CA THR A 94 0.34 -12.07 16.15
C THR A 94 0.03 -12.07 17.63
N GLY A 95 -1.21 -12.39 17.99
CA GLY A 95 -1.65 -12.65 19.35
C GLY A 95 -1.89 -14.14 19.55
N VAL A 96 -1.42 -14.65 20.69
CA VAL A 96 -1.43 -16.09 20.98
C VAL A 96 -2.35 -16.38 22.16
N THR A 97 -3.23 -17.36 21.97
CA THR A 97 -4.08 -17.97 23.01
C THR A 97 -3.69 -19.43 23.18
N SER A 98 -4.31 -20.14 24.12
CA SER A 98 -4.09 -21.59 24.29
C SER A 98 -4.42 -22.40 23.03
N ASP A 99 -5.33 -21.90 22.20
CA ASP A 99 -5.96 -22.70 21.15
C ASP A 99 -5.54 -22.27 19.74
N ARG A 100 -5.05 -21.03 19.59
CA ARG A 100 -4.73 -20.44 18.30
C ARG A 100 -3.78 -19.26 18.37
N GLU A 101 -3.11 -19.04 17.26
CA GLU A 101 -2.38 -17.83 16.92
C GLU A 101 -3.18 -17.01 15.88
N GLU A 102 -3.22 -15.69 16.04
CA GLU A 102 -3.99 -14.79 15.17
C GLU A 102 -3.14 -13.60 14.70
N PRO A 103 -3.04 -13.31 13.38
CA PRO A 103 -2.37 -12.13 12.88
C PRO A 103 -3.14 -10.87 13.27
N LEU A 104 -2.43 -9.90 13.84
CA LEU A 104 -3.00 -8.65 14.32
C LEU A 104 -2.63 -7.47 13.41
N LEU A 105 -1.38 -7.45 12.94
CA LEU A 105 -0.85 -6.36 12.10
C LEU A 105 0.34 -6.86 11.29
N ALA A 106 0.33 -6.58 9.99
CA ALA A 106 1.48 -6.75 9.12
C ALA A 106 2.16 -5.39 8.87
N ILE A 107 3.48 -5.36 8.88
CA ILE A 107 4.27 -4.14 8.67
C ILE A 107 5.32 -4.40 7.61
N GLU A 108 5.37 -3.49 6.65
CA GLU A 108 6.38 -3.42 5.61
C GLU A 108 7.18 -2.13 5.82
N TYR A 109 8.50 -2.25 5.83
CA TYR A 109 9.42 -1.15 6.00
C TYR A 109 10.15 -0.83 4.70
N CYS A 110 10.27 0.45 4.38
CA CYS A 110 11.05 0.87 3.23
C CYS A 110 11.79 2.17 3.49
N GLY A 111 13.13 2.08 3.49
CA GLY A 111 14.02 3.24 3.46
C GLY A 111 14.21 3.84 2.06
N ALA A 112 13.48 3.33 1.06
CA ALA A 112 13.54 3.78 -0.33
C ALA A 112 12.19 4.32 -0.79
N LEU A 113 12.19 4.97 -1.96
CA LEU A 113 10.95 5.46 -2.55
C LEU A 113 10.02 4.31 -2.96
N PRO A 114 8.69 4.44 -2.77
CA PRO A 114 7.72 3.58 -3.43
C PRO A 114 7.67 3.95 -4.93
N ALA A 115 8.62 3.41 -5.71
CA ALA A 115 8.71 3.66 -7.14
C ALA A 115 9.08 2.40 -7.93
N GLY A 116 8.61 2.35 -9.18
CA GLY A 116 8.91 1.25 -10.10
C GLY A 116 8.37 -0.10 -9.63
N ASN A 117 9.12 -1.17 -9.89
CA ASN A 117 8.73 -2.55 -9.57
C ASN A 117 8.45 -2.77 -8.07
N GLN A 118 9.20 -2.06 -7.23
CA GLN A 118 9.08 -2.13 -5.78
C GLN A 118 7.74 -1.61 -5.26
N ALA A 119 7.09 -0.67 -5.96
CA ALA A 119 5.74 -0.24 -5.64
C ALA A 119 4.71 -1.34 -5.96
N TRP A 120 4.81 -1.97 -7.13
CA TRP A 120 3.90 -3.05 -7.55
C TRP A 120 3.92 -4.25 -6.60
N GLN A 121 5.11 -4.71 -6.22
CA GLN A 121 5.27 -5.84 -5.32
C GLN A 121 4.68 -5.56 -3.92
N ARG A 122 4.95 -4.37 -3.37
CA ARG A 122 4.41 -3.94 -2.07
C ARG A 122 2.90 -3.74 -2.08
N ASN A 123 2.37 -3.15 -3.15
CA ASN A 123 0.93 -3.04 -3.35
C ASN A 123 0.28 -4.43 -3.46
N GLY A 124 0.94 -5.38 -4.10
CA GLY A 124 0.49 -6.77 -4.14
C GLY A 124 0.40 -7.38 -2.75
N ARG A 125 1.43 -7.20 -1.91
CA ARG A 125 1.40 -7.69 -0.52
C ARG A 125 0.28 -7.04 0.28
N ALA A 126 0.17 -5.71 0.20
CA ALA A 126 -0.91 -4.95 0.81
C ALA A 126 -2.30 -5.44 0.37
N TYR A 127 -2.47 -5.74 -0.93
CA TYR A 127 -3.67 -6.37 -1.47
C TYR A 127 -3.96 -7.71 -0.80
N SER A 128 -2.96 -8.59 -0.74
CA SER A 128 -3.06 -9.91 -0.10
C SER A 128 -3.51 -9.84 1.36
N PHE A 129 -2.89 -8.96 2.17
CA PHE A 129 -3.27 -8.78 3.57
C PHE A 129 -4.67 -8.16 3.74
N GLY A 130 -5.04 -7.22 2.88
CA GLY A 130 -6.40 -6.67 2.86
C GLY A 130 -7.47 -7.73 2.54
N CYS A 131 -7.21 -8.62 1.57
CA CYS A 131 -8.10 -9.76 1.30
C CYS A 131 -8.23 -10.69 2.52
N ALA A 132 -7.13 -10.90 3.23
CA ALA A 132 -7.08 -11.69 4.47
C ALA A 132 -7.71 -11.00 5.69
N ARG A 133 -8.21 -9.76 5.56
CA ARG A 133 -8.75 -8.92 6.64
C ARG A 133 -7.74 -8.68 7.77
N ILE A 134 -6.46 -8.57 7.42
CA ILE A 134 -5.38 -8.28 8.37
C ILE A 134 -4.91 -6.85 8.10
N PRO A 135 -4.88 -5.97 9.13
CA PRO A 135 -4.30 -4.64 9.01
C PRO A 135 -2.89 -4.69 8.44
N TYR A 136 -2.59 -3.83 7.48
CA TYR A 136 -1.29 -3.73 6.83
C TYR A 136 -0.80 -2.28 6.82
N VAL A 137 0.43 -2.08 7.28
CA VAL A 137 1.07 -0.78 7.31
C VAL A 137 2.31 -0.79 6.45
N TYR A 138 2.39 0.14 5.51
CA TYR A 138 3.58 0.38 4.71
C TYR A 138 4.32 1.61 5.23
N VAL A 139 5.36 1.40 6.04
CA VAL A 139 6.20 2.47 6.60
C VAL A 139 7.25 2.88 5.56
N ALA A 140 7.09 4.05 4.99
CA ALA A 140 7.99 4.60 3.98
C ALA A 140 8.68 5.88 4.47
N GLU A 141 9.97 6.00 4.20
CA GLU A 141 10.71 7.21 4.49
C GLU A 141 10.56 8.26 3.38
N ILE A 142 10.30 9.52 3.75
CA ILE A 142 10.30 10.68 2.86
C ILE A 142 11.22 11.79 3.39
N GLY A 143 11.51 12.80 2.56
CA GLY A 143 12.44 13.89 2.92
C GLY A 143 13.89 13.65 2.47
N GLY A 144 14.17 12.51 1.85
CA GLY A 144 15.43 12.25 1.15
C GLY A 144 15.48 12.87 -0.25
N TYR A 145 16.69 12.97 -0.82
CA TYR A 145 16.93 13.50 -2.16
C TYR A 145 17.54 12.44 -3.10
N GLU A 146 17.17 12.48 -4.37
CA GLU A 146 17.97 11.86 -5.43
C GLU A 146 19.26 12.67 -5.56
N LEU A 147 20.39 11.97 -5.68
CA LEU A 147 21.68 12.58 -5.89
C LEU A 147 22.08 12.38 -7.36
N ASP A 148 22.72 13.37 -7.97
CA ASP A 148 23.34 13.22 -9.28
C ASP A 148 24.69 12.48 -9.19
N LEU A 149 25.38 12.34 -10.33
CA LEU A 149 26.68 11.67 -10.41
C LEU A 149 27.76 12.35 -9.56
N GLN A 150 27.58 13.64 -9.25
CA GLN A 150 28.47 14.46 -8.44
C GLN A 150 28.03 14.51 -6.96
N ARG A 151 27.04 13.70 -6.58
CA ARG A 151 26.43 13.64 -5.24
C ARG A 151 25.72 14.94 -4.83
N THR A 152 25.32 15.77 -5.78
CA THR A 152 24.51 16.98 -5.53
C THR A 152 23.03 16.63 -5.54
N ARG A 153 22.22 17.35 -4.76
CA ARG A 153 20.77 17.15 -4.68
C ARG A 153 20.12 17.47 -6.03
N LYS A 154 19.41 16.50 -6.59
CA LYS A 154 18.74 16.60 -7.90
C LYS A 154 17.24 16.84 -7.76
N ALA A 155 16.54 16.00 -7.01
CA ALA A 155 15.11 16.11 -6.81
C ALA A 155 14.68 15.47 -5.48
N PRO A 156 13.63 16.00 -4.83
CA PRO A 156 13.05 15.35 -3.67
C PRO A 156 12.47 14.00 -4.10
N ARG A 157 12.64 13.02 -3.21
CA ARG A 157 12.15 11.68 -3.42
C ARG A 157 10.67 11.61 -3.03
N LEU A 158 9.76 11.73 -4.00
CA LEU A 158 8.32 11.58 -3.78
C LEU A 158 7.68 10.52 -4.70
N PRO A 159 6.75 9.70 -4.20
CA PRO A 159 6.05 8.72 -5.02
C PRO A 159 5.13 9.39 -6.05
N ASN A 160 4.69 8.62 -7.05
CA ASN A 160 3.55 9.03 -7.88
C ASN A 160 2.29 9.07 -6.99
N PRO A 161 1.45 10.12 -7.02
CA PRO A 161 0.23 10.23 -6.21
C PRO A 161 -0.69 9.01 -6.23
N ALA A 162 -0.79 8.31 -7.36
CA ALA A 162 -1.62 7.13 -7.51
C ALA A 162 -1.19 5.98 -6.61
N VAL A 163 0.11 5.88 -6.28
CA VAL A 163 0.65 4.81 -5.44
C VAL A 163 0.11 4.91 -4.01
N PRO A 164 0.39 5.97 -3.22
CA PRO A 164 -0.14 6.06 -1.86
C PRO A 164 -1.67 6.13 -1.84
N PHE A 165 -2.30 6.78 -2.83
CA PHE A 165 -3.76 6.82 -2.91
C PHE A 165 -4.40 5.45 -3.16
N SER A 166 -3.72 4.55 -3.86
CA SER A 166 -4.24 3.19 -4.08
C SER A 166 -4.39 2.37 -2.80
N TYR A 167 -3.49 2.54 -1.82
CA TYR A 167 -3.62 1.91 -0.50
C TYR A 167 -4.85 2.44 0.22
N LEU A 168 -5.02 3.77 0.25
CA LEU A 168 -6.17 4.42 0.86
C LEU A 168 -7.49 3.96 0.22
N SER A 169 -7.56 3.99 -1.11
CA SER A 169 -8.76 3.59 -1.87
C SER A 169 -9.12 2.13 -1.60
N TYR A 170 -8.09 1.27 -1.63
CA TYR A 170 -8.26 -0.14 -1.32
C TYR A 170 -8.71 -0.36 0.13
N SER A 171 -8.10 0.32 1.10
CA SER A 171 -8.42 0.22 2.52
C SER A 171 -9.88 0.56 2.82
N LEU A 172 -10.40 1.63 2.21
CA LEU A 172 -11.81 2.01 2.33
C LEU A 172 -12.73 0.99 1.66
N SER A 173 -12.37 0.49 0.48
CA SER A 173 -13.18 -0.50 -0.25
C SER A 173 -13.24 -1.86 0.44
N GLN A 174 -12.14 -2.28 1.09
CA GLN A 174 -12.05 -3.53 1.83
C GLN A 174 -12.43 -3.40 3.30
N GLU A 175 -12.75 -2.19 3.79
CA GLU A 175 -13.01 -1.94 5.21
C GLU A 175 -11.94 -2.56 6.13
N THR A 176 -10.70 -2.57 5.65
CA THR A 176 -9.54 -3.15 6.34
C THR A 176 -8.42 -2.13 6.25
N PRO A 177 -7.78 -1.74 7.37
CA PRO A 177 -6.68 -0.77 7.34
C PRO A 177 -5.52 -1.28 6.48
N VAL A 178 -5.30 -0.66 5.33
CA VAL A 178 -4.17 -0.94 4.44
C VAL A 178 -3.58 0.41 4.07
N ILE A 179 -2.59 0.88 4.84
CA ILE A 179 -2.27 2.31 4.90
C ILE A 179 -0.77 2.53 4.75
N PRO A 180 -0.34 3.46 3.87
CA PRO A 180 1.03 3.93 3.84
C PRO A 180 1.24 4.98 4.93
N VAL A 181 2.30 4.82 5.70
CA VAL A 181 2.71 5.72 6.78
C VAL A 181 4.03 6.34 6.37
N PHE A 182 4.10 7.66 6.35
CA PHE A 182 5.30 8.38 5.98
C PHE A 182 6.04 8.87 7.21
N ILE A 183 7.32 8.56 7.30
CA ILE A 183 8.21 9.01 8.37
C ILE A 183 9.38 9.78 7.78
N ALA A 184 10.05 10.58 8.61
CA ALA A 184 11.24 11.31 8.17
C ALA A 184 12.40 10.35 7.91
N SER A 185 13.02 10.45 6.74
CA SER A 185 14.28 9.76 6.47
C SER A 185 15.38 10.29 7.41
N PRO A 186 16.35 9.47 7.85
CA PRO A 186 17.46 9.92 8.71
C PRO A 186 18.22 11.12 8.14
N GLY A 187 18.32 11.22 6.80
CA GLY A 187 18.99 12.33 6.10
C GLY A 187 18.13 13.58 5.87
N THR A 188 16.93 13.66 6.45
CA THR A 188 15.99 14.77 6.20
C THR A 188 16.48 16.07 6.84
N GLY A 189 16.78 17.08 6.02
CA GLY A 189 17.15 18.43 6.45
C GLY A 189 15.99 19.20 7.07
N GLN A 190 16.29 20.32 7.74
CA GLN A 190 15.27 21.12 8.45
C GLN A 190 14.16 21.67 7.55
N GLU A 191 14.49 22.07 6.32
CA GLU A 191 13.52 22.57 5.34
C GLU A 191 12.49 21.50 4.97
N SER A 192 12.95 20.32 4.52
CA SER A 192 12.07 19.18 4.25
C SER A 192 11.27 18.74 5.47
N ARG A 193 11.82 18.89 6.69
CA ARG A 193 11.06 18.60 7.91
C ARG A 193 9.85 19.53 8.08
N ARG A 194 9.97 20.80 7.67
CA ARG A 194 8.86 21.76 7.68
C ARG A 194 7.89 21.47 6.55
N ASP A 195 8.39 21.23 5.34
CA ASP A 195 7.56 20.98 4.16
C ASP A 195 6.65 19.74 4.31
N TYR A 196 7.16 18.71 4.99
CA TYR A 196 6.45 17.45 5.18
C TYR A 196 5.88 17.26 6.59
N ALA A 197 5.87 18.30 7.44
CA ALA A 197 5.41 18.20 8.83
C ALA A 197 3.99 17.63 8.95
N GLU A 198 3.07 18.08 8.09
CA GLU A 198 1.68 17.61 8.05
C GLU A 198 1.56 16.15 7.55
N ILE A 199 2.58 15.63 6.87
CA ILE A 199 2.58 14.31 6.25
C ILE A 199 3.22 13.27 7.17
N PHE A 200 4.21 13.64 7.98
CA PHE A 200 4.85 12.70 8.90
C PHE A 200 3.85 12.14 9.91
N ALA A 201 3.90 10.82 10.09
CA ALA A 201 2.87 10.05 10.76
C ALA A 201 3.42 9.16 11.89
N ASP A 202 4.59 9.51 12.44
CA ASP A 202 5.26 8.75 13.50
C ASP A 202 4.34 8.52 14.71
N SER A 203 3.63 9.57 15.14
CA SER A 203 2.74 9.50 16.31
C SER A 203 1.50 8.65 16.06
N GLU A 204 0.92 8.73 14.86
CA GLU A 204 -0.23 7.94 14.44
C GLU A 204 0.14 6.47 14.26
N LEU A 205 1.34 6.18 13.77
CA LEU A 205 1.86 4.82 13.69
C LEU A 205 1.95 4.19 15.08
N ILE A 206 2.58 4.89 16.03
CA ILE A 206 2.71 4.48 17.43
C ILE A 206 1.32 4.22 18.04
N ARG A 207 0.36 5.12 17.81
CA ARG A 207 -1.02 4.98 18.29
C ARG A 207 -1.74 3.79 17.66
N LEU A 208 -1.55 3.53 16.37
CA LEU A 208 -2.15 2.39 15.68
C LEU A 208 -1.63 1.06 16.25
N VAL A 209 -0.30 0.93 16.41
CA VAL A 209 0.31 -0.28 16.99
C VAL A 209 -0.21 -0.52 18.40
N ARG A 210 -0.29 0.53 19.22
CA ARG A 210 -0.88 0.46 20.57
C ARG A 210 -2.31 -0.06 20.51
N ALA A 211 -3.18 0.58 19.72
CA ALA A 211 -4.58 0.21 19.63
C ALA A 211 -4.76 -1.25 19.18
N VAL A 212 -3.94 -1.73 18.24
CA VAL A 212 -3.94 -3.14 17.81
C VAL A 212 -3.56 -4.07 18.97
N LEU A 213 -2.48 -3.79 19.70
CA LEU A 213 -2.00 -4.65 20.80
C LEU A 213 -3.01 -4.70 21.96
N PHE A 214 -3.66 -3.58 22.25
CA PHE A 214 -4.70 -3.48 23.27
C PHE A 214 -6.08 -3.96 22.81
N ASN A 215 -6.22 -4.32 21.52
CA ASN A 215 -7.50 -4.66 20.89
C ASN A 215 -8.54 -3.54 21.06
N GLU A 216 -8.09 -2.30 20.89
CA GLU A 216 -8.89 -1.07 20.92
C GLU A 216 -9.35 -0.68 19.50
N PRO A 217 -10.43 0.11 19.38
CA PRO A 217 -10.86 0.64 18.09
C PRO A 217 -9.78 1.46 17.38
N VAL A 218 -9.56 1.18 16.10
CA VAL A 218 -8.54 1.87 15.27
C VAL A 218 -9.11 2.95 14.36
N CYS A 219 -10.43 3.20 14.37
CA CYS A 219 -11.09 4.06 13.39
C CYS A 219 -10.53 5.50 13.35
N ASP A 220 -10.25 6.09 14.51
CA ASP A 220 -9.84 7.50 14.59
C ASP A 220 -8.39 7.68 14.14
N VAL A 221 -7.50 6.76 14.53
CA VAL A 221 -6.10 6.79 14.08
C VAL A 221 -6.00 6.48 12.58
N VAL A 222 -6.83 5.57 12.06
CA VAL A 222 -6.92 5.29 10.61
C VAL A 222 -7.39 6.52 9.85
N LYS A 223 -8.42 7.23 10.34
CA LYS A 223 -8.87 8.50 9.73
C LYS A 223 -7.77 9.56 9.74
N ALA A 224 -7.02 9.68 10.83
CA ALA A 224 -5.88 10.61 10.91
C ALA A 224 -4.79 10.27 9.88
N LEU A 225 -4.43 8.98 9.76
CA LEU A 225 -3.49 8.52 8.75
C LEU A 225 -3.97 8.78 7.33
N ASN A 226 -5.24 8.51 7.02
CA ASN A 226 -5.83 8.79 5.70
C ASN A 226 -5.69 10.26 5.32
N LYS A 227 -5.93 11.19 6.26
CA LYS A 227 -5.74 12.63 6.02
C LYS A 227 -4.29 12.96 5.66
N LYS A 228 -3.30 12.35 6.32
CA LYS A 228 -1.88 12.53 6.00
C LYS A 228 -1.52 11.99 4.61
N VAL A 229 -2.12 10.87 4.20
CA VAL A 229 -1.98 10.35 2.82
C VAL A 229 -2.54 11.32 1.80
N VAL A 230 -3.74 11.86 2.03
CA VAL A 230 -4.35 12.87 1.15
C VAL A 230 -3.50 14.14 1.10
N ALA A 231 -2.93 14.58 2.22
CA ALA A 231 -2.01 15.72 2.26
C ALA A 231 -0.76 15.50 1.38
N LEU A 232 -0.15 14.30 1.44
CA LEU A 232 0.98 13.96 0.57
C LEU A 232 0.59 13.97 -0.91
N VAL A 233 -0.56 13.36 -1.23
CA VAL A 233 -1.09 13.28 -2.59
C VAL A 233 -1.37 14.68 -3.15
N GLY A 234 -1.99 15.56 -2.34
CA GLY A 234 -2.24 16.96 -2.69
C GLY A 234 -0.96 17.76 -2.89
N LEU A 235 0.01 17.64 -1.98
CA LEU A 235 1.33 18.27 -2.14
C LEU A 235 2.03 17.79 -3.42
N ARG A 236 1.94 16.50 -3.73
CA ARG A 236 2.57 15.98 -4.94
C ARG A 236 1.85 16.45 -6.20
N ALA A 237 0.52 16.60 -6.15
CA ALA A 237 -0.28 17.12 -7.24
C ALA A 237 0.03 18.60 -7.54
N SER A 238 0.25 19.43 -6.52
CA SER A 238 0.61 20.86 -6.71
C SER A 238 1.97 21.05 -7.39
N LEU A 239 2.87 20.08 -7.26
CA LEU A 239 4.17 20.05 -7.94
C LEU A 239 4.09 19.48 -9.38
N CYS A 240 2.94 18.94 -9.79
CA CYS A 240 2.73 18.36 -11.11
C CYS A 240 2.04 19.35 -12.06
N ARG A 241 2.16 19.11 -13.37
CA ARG A 241 1.43 19.92 -14.36
C ARG A 241 -0.07 19.58 -14.34
N PRO A 242 -0.98 20.57 -14.27
CA PRO A 242 -2.42 20.36 -14.13
C PRO A 242 -3.05 19.48 -15.21
N GLU A 243 -2.50 19.47 -16.43
CA GLU A 243 -3.02 18.71 -17.57
C GLU A 243 -2.65 17.21 -17.56
N ARG A 244 -1.82 16.76 -16.59
CA ARG A 244 -1.31 15.38 -16.54
C ARG A 244 -1.92 14.51 -15.45
N SER A 245 -2.46 15.10 -14.40
CA SER A 245 -2.93 14.43 -13.18
C SER A 245 -4.10 15.18 -12.59
N LEU A 246 -4.78 14.58 -11.62
CA LEU A 246 -5.72 15.31 -10.77
C LEU A 246 -5.03 16.45 -10.00
N SER A 247 -5.75 17.56 -9.81
CA SER A 247 -5.35 18.69 -8.95
C SER A 247 -5.45 18.31 -7.46
N PRO A 248 -4.86 19.10 -6.54
CA PRO A 248 -4.99 18.86 -5.11
C PRO A 248 -6.45 18.74 -4.64
N GLU A 249 -7.33 19.61 -5.12
CA GLU A 249 -8.76 19.64 -4.78
C GLU A 249 -9.47 18.38 -5.30
N GLU A 250 -9.16 17.99 -6.54
CA GLU A 250 -9.72 16.79 -7.17
C GLU A 250 -9.30 15.49 -6.45
N TRP A 251 -8.14 15.46 -5.79
CA TRP A 251 -7.75 14.33 -4.94
C TRP A 251 -8.54 14.28 -3.63
N VAL A 252 -8.87 15.43 -3.06
CA VAL A 252 -9.73 15.53 -1.87
C VAL A 252 -11.15 15.09 -2.22
N GLU A 253 -11.69 15.53 -3.36
CA GLU A 253 -13.00 15.11 -3.85
C GLU A 253 -13.03 13.60 -4.16
N ALA A 254 -11.96 13.05 -4.76
CA ALA A 254 -11.83 11.62 -4.98
C ALA A 254 -11.86 10.84 -3.65
N TYR A 255 -11.13 11.33 -2.64
CA TYR A 255 -11.13 10.75 -1.30
C TYR A 255 -12.53 10.74 -0.69
N GLN A 256 -13.21 11.89 -0.69
CA GLN A 256 -14.57 12.04 -0.13
C GLN A 256 -15.59 11.14 -0.86
N THR A 257 -15.45 11.00 -2.17
CA THR A 257 -16.31 10.13 -2.98
C THR A 257 -16.16 8.66 -2.56
N ILE A 258 -14.92 8.21 -2.33
CA ILE A 258 -14.64 6.83 -1.89
C ILE A 258 -15.08 6.62 -0.45
N GLU A 259 -14.86 7.60 0.44
CA GLU A 259 -15.36 7.57 1.81
C GLU A 259 -16.89 7.47 1.84
N GLY A 260 -17.57 8.15 0.90
CA GLY A 260 -19.01 8.06 0.64
C GLY A 260 -19.48 6.78 -0.07
N LYS A 261 -18.64 5.73 -0.15
CA LYS A 261 -18.93 4.41 -0.71
C LYS A 261 -19.07 4.32 -2.24
N ALA A 262 -18.77 5.39 -2.98
CA ALA A 262 -18.62 5.31 -4.43
C ALA A 262 -17.20 4.87 -4.82
N THR A 263 -17.00 4.45 -6.06
CA THR A 263 -15.69 4.00 -6.56
C THR A 263 -14.90 5.15 -7.16
N LEU A 264 -13.57 5.01 -7.17
CA LEU A 264 -12.69 5.95 -7.89
C LEU A 264 -13.05 6.04 -9.39
N VAL A 265 -13.47 4.93 -9.99
CA VAL A 265 -13.87 4.89 -11.40
C VAL A 265 -15.10 5.76 -11.66
N GLU A 266 -16.12 5.67 -10.80
CA GLU A 266 -17.33 6.50 -10.92
C GLU A 266 -17.01 7.99 -10.76
N TYR A 267 -16.12 8.34 -9.83
CA TYR A 267 -15.63 9.71 -9.68
C TYR A 267 -14.95 10.21 -10.97
N LEU A 268 -13.96 9.47 -11.47
CA LEU A 268 -13.16 9.88 -12.63
C LEU A 268 -14.00 10.05 -13.91
N LEU A 269 -15.00 9.18 -14.09
CA LEU A 269 -15.91 9.26 -15.23
C LEU A 269 -16.84 10.49 -15.18
N LYS A 270 -17.16 11.00 -13.99
CA LYS A 270 -18.05 12.15 -13.78
C LYS A 270 -17.31 13.49 -13.74
N ALA A 271 -16.25 13.59 -12.93
CA ALA A 271 -15.65 14.87 -12.57
C ALA A 271 -14.65 15.37 -13.61
N LYS A 272 -13.77 14.50 -14.15
CA LYS A 272 -12.69 14.93 -15.04
C LYS A 272 -12.14 13.80 -15.92
N PRO A 273 -12.69 13.62 -17.13
CA PRO A 273 -12.18 12.64 -18.08
C PRO A 273 -10.83 13.09 -18.68
N LEU A 274 -9.73 12.79 -17.99
CA LEU A 274 -8.38 13.00 -18.54
C LEU A 274 -8.13 11.99 -19.66
N ALA A 275 -8.16 12.42 -20.92
CA ALA A 275 -7.91 11.53 -22.06
C ALA A 275 -6.60 10.77 -21.91
N TRP A 276 -6.67 9.43 -21.94
CA TRP A 276 -5.49 8.59 -21.74
C TRP A 276 -4.51 8.71 -22.91
N SER A 277 -3.23 8.86 -22.62
CA SER A 277 -2.17 8.93 -23.62
C SER A 277 -0.84 8.50 -23.03
N LYS A 278 -0.63 7.19 -22.97
CA LYS A 278 0.65 6.63 -22.54
C LYS A 278 1.66 6.63 -23.69
N LYS A 279 2.78 7.32 -23.48
CA LYS A 279 3.97 7.16 -24.34
C LYS A 279 4.74 5.90 -23.94
N THR A 280 5.18 5.14 -24.92
CA THR A 280 6.01 3.94 -24.74
C THR A 280 7.35 4.13 -25.45
N SER A 281 8.45 3.83 -24.77
CA SER A 281 9.81 3.86 -25.31
C SER A 281 10.31 2.49 -25.77
N ILE A 282 9.44 1.48 -25.76
CA ILE A 282 9.78 0.10 -26.11
C ILE A 282 9.98 -0.01 -27.62
N LYS A 283 11.24 -0.15 -28.05
CA LYS A 283 11.63 -0.26 -29.47
C LYS A 283 10.98 -1.44 -30.18
N SER A 284 10.78 -2.56 -29.47
CA SER A 284 10.23 -3.81 -29.99
C SER A 284 8.70 -3.89 -30.01
N LEU A 285 7.98 -2.79 -29.71
CA LEU A 285 6.52 -2.82 -29.67
C LEU A 285 5.94 -3.02 -31.09
N THR A 286 5.09 -4.02 -31.25
CA THR A 286 4.51 -4.38 -32.54
C THR A 286 3.60 -3.27 -33.10
N PRO A 287 3.42 -3.18 -34.44
CA PRO A 287 2.50 -2.22 -35.04
C PRO A 287 1.06 -2.36 -34.52
N SER A 288 0.57 -3.59 -34.34
CA SER A 288 -0.77 -3.85 -33.81
C SER A 288 -0.92 -3.38 -32.37
N ALA A 289 0.07 -3.58 -31.50
CA ALA A 289 0.03 -3.06 -30.14
C ALA A 289 0.01 -1.52 -30.10
N LYS A 290 0.79 -0.86 -30.96
CA LYS A 290 0.75 0.62 -31.10
C LYS A 290 -0.64 1.10 -31.54
N GLN A 291 -1.25 0.41 -32.50
CA GLN A 291 -2.58 0.75 -32.99
C GLN A 291 -3.66 0.50 -31.93
N LEU A 292 -3.57 -0.59 -31.16
CA LEU A 292 -4.47 -0.87 -30.05
C LEU A 292 -4.37 0.21 -28.96
N MET A 293 -3.16 0.66 -28.61
CA MET A 293 -2.97 1.80 -27.70
C MET A 293 -3.56 3.09 -28.27
N LYS A 294 -3.45 3.33 -29.58
CA LYS A 294 -4.08 4.48 -30.23
C LYS A 294 -5.61 4.42 -30.16
N ILE A 295 -6.20 3.25 -30.41
CA ILE A 295 -7.65 3.00 -30.25
C ILE A 295 -8.06 3.31 -28.81
N ALA A 296 -7.37 2.73 -27.83
CA ALA A 296 -7.68 2.99 -26.43
C ALA A 296 -7.52 4.46 -26.04
N SER A 297 -6.57 5.20 -26.62
CA SER A 297 -6.38 6.64 -26.33
C SER A 297 -7.53 7.52 -26.85
N ARG A 298 -8.32 7.04 -27.82
CA ARG A 298 -9.54 7.73 -28.30
C ARG A 298 -10.73 7.53 -27.36
N HIS A 299 -10.80 6.36 -26.73
CA HIS A 299 -11.98 5.91 -25.98
C HIS A 299 -11.82 6.01 -24.46
N ALA A 300 -10.59 5.88 -23.96
CA ALA A 300 -10.32 5.73 -22.54
C ALA A 300 -9.84 7.04 -21.88
N ILE A 301 -10.14 7.14 -20.59
CA ILE A 301 -9.56 8.12 -19.68
C ILE A 301 -8.45 7.49 -18.85
N GLY A 302 -7.49 8.28 -18.39
CA GLY A 302 -6.41 7.81 -17.53
C GLY A 302 -6.90 7.56 -16.11
N MET A 303 -6.36 6.52 -15.46
CA MET A 303 -6.59 6.27 -14.03
C MET A 303 -5.77 7.29 -13.23
N THR A 304 -6.41 8.37 -12.76
CA THR A 304 -5.82 9.52 -12.01
C THR A 304 -4.71 10.32 -12.72
N SER A 305 -4.15 9.81 -13.81
CA SER A 305 -3.17 10.48 -14.64
C SER A 305 -3.21 9.99 -16.09
N ARG A 306 -2.86 10.88 -17.01
CA ARG A 306 -2.91 10.67 -18.47
C ARG A 306 -2.01 9.54 -18.97
N ASP A 307 -0.85 9.29 -18.34
CA ASP A 307 0.21 8.43 -18.89
C ASP A 307 0.50 7.17 -18.06
N LEU A 308 -0.27 6.92 -17.00
CA LEU A 308 -0.22 5.68 -16.25
C LEU A 308 -0.57 4.47 -17.14
N PRO A 309 0.01 3.29 -16.90
CA PRO A 309 -0.32 2.06 -17.64
C PRO A 309 -1.71 1.50 -17.28
N ILE A 310 -2.63 2.34 -16.84
CA ILE A 310 -3.98 1.95 -16.43
C ILE A 310 -4.93 3.01 -16.99
N CYS A 311 -5.96 2.57 -17.70
CA CYS A 311 -7.00 3.45 -18.24
C CYS A 311 -8.39 2.84 -18.06
N VAL A 312 -9.42 3.66 -18.23
CA VAL A 312 -10.83 3.26 -18.10
C VAL A 312 -11.59 3.66 -19.36
N VAL A 313 -12.27 2.70 -19.98
CA VAL A 313 -13.28 2.96 -21.03
C VAL A 313 -14.65 2.97 -20.35
N SER A 314 -15.40 4.06 -20.54
CA SER A 314 -16.75 4.20 -20.00
C SER A 314 -17.72 3.25 -20.70
N GLY A 315 -18.80 2.83 -20.01
CA GLY A 315 -19.73 1.82 -20.53
C GLY A 315 -20.37 2.22 -21.87
N ASP A 316 -20.68 3.50 -22.05
CA ASP A 316 -21.22 4.10 -23.28
C ASP A 316 -20.25 4.05 -24.46
N LYS A 317 -18.93 4.04 -24.21
CA LYS A 317 -17.89 3.98 -25.26
C LYS A 317 -17.44 2.56 -25.60
N ARG A 318 -17.89 1.55 -24.86
CA ARG A 318 -17.41 0.17 -25.04
C ARG A 318 -17.84 -0.45 -26.37
N SER A 319 -18.99 -0.08 -26.90
CA SER A 319 -19.43 -0.55 -28.22
C SER A 319 -18.50 -0.05 -29.33
N GLU A 320 -18.22 1.26 -29.36
CA GLU A 320 -17.31 1.87 -30.34
C GLU A 320 -15.87 1.35 -30.18
N PHE A 321 -15.39 1.24 -28.95
CA PHE A 321 -14.09 0.64 -28.64
C PHE A 321 -14.00 -0.80 -29.15
N SER A 322 -15.05 -1.59 -28.96
CA SER A 322 -15.11 -2.99 -29.42
C SER A 322 -15.03 -3.10 -30.95
N GLU A 323 -15.77 -2.27 -31.68
CA GLU A 323 -15.73 -2.27 -33.15
C GLU A 323 -14.36 -1.84 -33.71
N ASP A 324 -13.72 -0.84 -33.10
CA ASP A 324 -12.35 -0.46 -33.46
C ASP A 324 -11.35 -1.62 -33.22
N VAL A 325 -11.49 -2.34 -32.11
CA VAL A 325 -10.66 -3.51 -31.78
C VAL A 325 -10.90 -4.66 -32.78
N LYS A 326 -12.16 -4.89 -33.17
CA LYS A 326 -12.54 -5.87 -34.21
C LYS A 326 -11.90 -5.55 -35.55
N GLY A 327 -11.88 -4.27 -35.92
CA GLY A 327 -11.23 -3.78 -37.14
C GLY A 327 -9.72 -4.04 -37.16
N LEU A 328 -9.06 -3.98 -35.99
CA LEU A 328 -7.64 -4.29 -35.85
C LEU A 328 -7.37 -5.81 -35.84
N TYR A 329 -8.18 -6.59 -35.11
CA TYR A 329 -7.99 -8.03 -34.92
C TYR A 329 -9.17 -8.82 -35.50
N LYS A 330 -9.05 -9.21 -36.77
CA LYS A 330 -10.13 -9.88 -37.52
C LYS A 330 -10.53 -11.29 -37.05
N LYS A 331 -9.75 -11.91 -36.16
CA LYS A 331 -9.93 -13.31 -35.71
C LYS A 331 -10.10 -13.42 -34.20
N LEU A 332 -10.85 -12.50 -33.59
CA LEU A 332 -11.20 -12.58 -32.17
C LEU A 332 -12.46 -13.44 -31.98
N PRO A 333 -12.54 -14.28 -30.92
CA PRO A 333 -13.74 -15.04 -30.61
C PRO A 333 -14.96 -14.13 -30.38
N GLU A 334 -16.13 -14.53 -30.86
CA GLU A 334 -17.38 -13.77 -30.70
C GLU A 334 -17.70 -13.47 -29.23
N GLN A 335 -17.56 -14.47 -28.36
CA GLN A 335 -17.74 -14.32 -26.91
C GLN A 335 -16.84 -13.23 -26.30
N PHE A 336 -15.60 -13.09 -26.80
CA PHE A 336 -14.69 -12.02 -26.33
C PHE A 336 -15.20 -10.65 -26.78
N MET A 337 -15.70 -10.54 -28.01
CA MET A 337 -16.25 -9.28 -28.55
C MET A 337 -17.53 -8.86 -27.82
N GLU A 338 -18.41 -9.81 -27.51
CA GLU A 338 -19.60 -9.59 -26.68
C GLU A 338 -19.20 -9.13 -25.28
N TRP A 339 -18.23 -9.80 -24.66
CA TRP A 339 -17.70 -9.36 -23.36
C TRP A 339 -17.13 -7.94 -23.44
N LEU A 340 -16.38 -7.62 -24.50
CA LEU A 340 -15.72 -6.34 -24.70
C LEU A 340 -16.72 -5.19 -24.87
N ALA A 341 -17.87 -5.44 -25.50
CA ALA A 341 -18.93 -4.45 -25.76
C ALA A 341 -19.91 -4.23 -24.60
N ARG A 342 -19.81 -4.98 -23.48
CA ARG A 342 -20.73 -4.83 -22.33
C ARG A 342 -20.82 -3.38 -21.83
N PRO A 343 -22.01 -2.86 -21.47
CA PRO A 343 -22.21 -1.44 -21.11
C PRO A 343 -21.82 -1.11 -19.65
N VAL A 344 -20.71 -1.65 -19.17
CA VAL A 344 -20.16 -1.38 -17.82
C VAL A 344 -18.73 -0.87 -17.95
N PRO A 345 -18.22 0.00 -17.05
CA PRO A 345 -16.85 0.50 -17.15
C PRO A 345 -15.81 -0.63 -17.29
N LEU A 346 -14.86 -0.45 -18.21
CA LEU A 346 -13.77 -1.38 -18.46
C LEU A 346 -12.43 -0.75 -18.06
N THR A 347 -11.77 -1.32 -17.05
CA THR A 347 -10.40 -0.95 -16.69
C THR A 347 -9.41 -1.79 -17.49
N ILE A 348 -8.45 -1.15 -18.15
CA ILE A 348 -7.40 -1.80 -18.94
C ILE A 348 -6.05 -1.52 -18.28
N CYS A 349 -5.35 -2.57 -17.88
CA CYS A 349 -3.96 -2.51 -17.43
C CYS A 349 -3.01 -2.92 -18.56
N TRP A 350 -2.08 -2.05 -18.90
CA TRP A 350 -1.16 -2.23 -20.02
C TRP A 350 0.16 -2.84 -19.54
N VAL A 351 0.32 -4.15 -19.75
CA VAL A 351 1.55 -4.88 -19.46
C VAL A 351 2.36 -5.01 -20.76
N LEU A 352 3.25 -4.05 -21.02
CA LEU A 352 3.97 -3.92 -22.30
C LEU A 352 5.35 -4.60 -22.34
N GLY A 353 5.73 -5.31 -21.26
CA GLY A 353 6.96 -6.07 -21.22
C GLY A 353 7.28 -6.55 -19.81
N PHE A 354 7.76 -7.79 -19.73
CA PHE A 354 8.39 -8.34 -18.53
C PHE A 354 9.90 -8.22 -18.74
N LYS A 355 10.66 -7.71 -17.77
CA LYS A 355 12.12 -7.89 -17.82
C LYS A 355 12.35 -9.37 -17.50
N PRO A 356 12.84 -10.22 -18.41
CA PRO A 356 12.90 -11.68 -18.20
C PRO A 356 13.83 -12.12 -17.05
N ARG A 357 14.46 -11.18 -16.36
CA ARG A 357 15.38 -11.37 -15.23
C ARG A 357 15.01 -10.51 -14.02
N GLY A 358 13.77 -10.01 -13.94
CA GLY A 358 13.30 -9.15 -12.86
C GLY A 358 11.91 -9.52 -12.42
#